data_AF-A0ABC8QDP5-F1
#
_entry.id   AF-A0ABC8QDP5-F1
#
_cell.length_a   1.000
_cell.length_b   1.000
_cell.length_c   1.000
_cell.angle_alpha   90.00
_cell.angle_beta   90.00
_cell.angle_gamma   90.00
#
_symmetry.space_group_name_H-M   'P 1'
#
loop_
_entity.id
_entity.type
_entity.pdbx_description
1 polymer ?
#
loop_
_entity_poly.entity_id
_entity_poly.type
_entity_poly.pdbx_seq_one_letter_code
_entity_poly.pdbx_strand_id
1 'polypeptide(L)'
;MLPDLDVAALKLGIRYQDAFGHRGATHSIAFALVLAMLAALAHPLLKSTAWRSAVFVGLAALSHPLLDMCTNGGMGVALLWPFSEHRWFSPFRPIAVSPLGVTRFVGSRGVAVMASELYWVWLPTALLSLALVVGRWIEKSNPPDQA
;
A
#
# COMPACT_ATOMS: atom_id res chain seq x y z
N MET A 1 0.91 3.55 3.77
CA MET A 1 0.99 4.81 4.55
C MET A 1 -0.16 4.98 5.53
N LEU A 2 -1.42 5.22 5.12
CA LEU A 2 -2.53 5.34 6.08
C LEU A 2 -2.72 4.07 6.94
N PRO A 3 -2.60 2.84 6.39
CA PRO A 3 -2.61 1.62 7.20
C PRO A 3 -1.58 1.60 8.35
N ASP A 4 -0.38 2.16 8.12
CA ASP A 4 0.73 2.15 9.08
C ASP A 4 0.59 3.16 10.23
N LEU A 5 -0.46 3.99 10.22
CA LEU A 5 -0.76 4.82 11.40
C LEU A 5 -1.07 3.95 12.63
N ASP A 6 -1.38 2.66 12.43
CA ASP A 6 -1.47 1.64 13.48
C ASP A 6 -0.18 1.48 14.31
N VAL A 7 0.99 1.89 13.82
CA VAL A 7 2.24 1.89 14.60
C VAL A 7 2.13 2.80 15.82
N ALA A 8 1.25 3.82 15.79
CA ALA A 8 0.97 4.64 16.96
C ALA A 8 0.29 3.84 18.09
N ALA A 9 -0.51 2.82 17.75
CA ALA A 9 -1.17 1.94 18.73
C ALA A 9 -0.15 1.18 19.60
N LEU A 10 1.03 0.88 19.07
CA LEU A 10 2.13 0.27 19.83
C LEU A 10 2.60 1.17 20.98
N LYS A 11 2.58 2.50 20.79
CA LYS A 11 2.93 3.47 21.84
C LYS A 11 1.84 3.58 22.91
N LEU A 12 0.61 3.16 22.59
CA LEU A 12 -0.53 3.13 23.51
C LEU A 12 -0.64 1.78 24.25
N GLY A 13 0.34 0.88 24.08
CA GLY A 13 0.41 -0.40 24.79
C GLY A 13 -0.29 -1.57 24.08
N ILE A 14 -0.85 -1.36 22.88
CA ILE A 14 -1.39 -2.46 22.05
C ILE A 14 -0.20 -3.29 21.54
N ARG A 15 -0.28 -4.61 21.68
CA ARG A 15 0.81 -5.49 21.28
C ARG A 15 0.80 -5.61 19.77
N TYR A 16 1.97 -5.77 19.17
CA TYR A 16 2.10 -5.95 17.71
C TYR A 16 1.21 -7.10 17.19
N GLN A 17 1.06 -8.17 17.98
CA GLN A 17 0.30 -9.37 17.59
C GLN A 17 -1.21 -9.20 17.62
N ASP A 18 -1.72 -8.21 18.34
CA ASP A 18 -3.16 -8.01 18.55
C ASP A 18 -3.87 -7.66 17.23
N ALA A 19 -5.19 -7.81 17.18
CA ALA A 19 -6.00 -7.46 16.01
C ALA A 19 -5.78 -6.00 15.55
N PHE A 20 -5.59 -5.08 16.50
CA PHE A 20 -5.28 -3.65 16.24
C PHE A 20 -3.79 -3.32 16.33
N GLY A 21 -2.92 -4.32 16.49
CA GLY A 21 -1.48 -4.16 16.36
C GLY A 21 -1.08 -3.86 14.93
N HIS A 22 0.20 -3.52 14.70
CA HIS A 22 0.70 -3.25 13.36
C HIS A 22 0.50 -4.46 12.42
N ARG A 23 0.18 -4.23 11.13
CA ARG A 23 -0.25 -5.27 10.16
C ARG A 23 -1.57 -5.98 10.54
N GLY A 24 -2.31 -5.31 11.42
CA GLY A 24 -3.62 -5.61 11.98
C GLY A 24 -4.81 -5.35 11.08
N ALA A 25 -5.90 -4.93 11.71
CA ALA A 25 -7.16 -4.52 11.10
C ALA A 25 -6.97 -3.48 9.99
N THR A 26 -6.05 -2.53 10.15
CA THR A 26 -5.76 -1.48 9.14
C THR A 26 -5.14 -2.04 7.85
N HIS A 27 -4.63 -3.26 7.87
CA HIS A 27 -4.01 -3.94 6.74
C HIS A 27 -4.95 -4.99 6.10
N SER A 28 -6.25 -4.87 6.36
CA SER A 28 -7.29 -5.76 5.84
C SER A 28 -7.99 -5.22 4.59
N ILE A 29 -8.60 -6.12 3.83
CA ILE A 29 -9.50 -5.76 2.72
C ILE A 29 -10.68 -4.92 3.25
N ALA A 30 -11.21 -5.27 4.43
CA ALA A 30 -12.31 -4.54 5.05
C ALA A 30 -11.95 -3.06 5.28
N PHE A 31 -10.73 -2.79 5.79
CA PHE A 31 -10.27 -1.41 5.98
C PHE A 31 -10.07 -0.67 4.66
N ALA A 32 -9.52 -1.33 3.64
CA ALA A 32 -9.39 -0.74 2.31
C ALA A 32 -10.77 -0.36 1.71
N LEU A 33 -11.80 -1.18 1.91
CA LEU A 33 -13.18 -0.88 1.48
C LEU A 33 -13.78 0.31 2.24
N VAL A 34 -13.52 0.43 3.54
CA VAL A 34 -13.95 1.60 4.33
C VAL A 34 -13.31 2.88 3.77
N LEU A 35 -12.01 2.86 3.47
CA LEU A 35 -11.32 4.01 2.88
C LEU A 35 -11.85 4.35 1.48
N ALA A 36 -12.13 3.33 0.64
CA ALA A 36 -12.74 3.52 -0.66
C ALA A 36 -14.12 4.20 -0.54
N MET A 37 -14.94 3.79 0.42
CA MET A 37 -16.25 4.39 0.66
C MET A 37 -16.13 5.84 1.16
N LEU A 38 -15.21 6.12 2.08
CA LEU A 38 -14.94 7.49 2.54
C LEU A 38 -14.47 8.38 1.39
N ALA A 39 -13.60 7.87 0.50
CA ALA A 39 -13.16 8.60 -0.68
C ALA A 39 -14.30 8.84 -1.68
N ALA A 40 -15.22 7.88 -1.83
CA ALA A 40 -16.42 8.04 -2.66
C ALA A 40 -17.32 9.17 -2.12
N LEU A 41 -17.52 9.24 -0.80
CA LEU A 41 -18.31 10.30 -0.16
C LEU A 41 -17.61 11.66 -0.24
N ALA A 42 -16.27 11.69 -0.13
CA ALA A 42 -15.46 12.88 -0.22
C ALA A 42 -15.12 13.31 -1.66
N HIS A 43 -15.67 12.65 -2.69
CA HIS A 43 -15.31 12.91 -4.10
C HIS A 43 -15.42 14.37 -4.55
N PRO A 44 -16.37 15.22 -4.07
CA PRO A 44 -16.42 16.62 -4.48
C PRO A 44 -15.17 17.38 -4.03
N LEU A 45 -14.67 17.09 -2.83
CA LEU A 45 -13.44 17.67 -2.29
C LEU A 45 -12.21 17.22 -3.08
N LEU A 46 -12.26 16.00 -3.64
CA LEU A 46 -11.20 15.41 -4.46
C LEU A 46 -11.27 15.83 -5.93
N LYS A 47 -12.25 16.67 -6.32
CA LYS A 47 -12.45 17.13 -7.70
C LYS A 47 -12.50 15.97 -8.72
N SER A 48 -13.14 14.87 -8.33
CA SER A 48 -13.21 13.62 -9.10
C SER A 48 -14.62 13.01 -8.99
N THR A 49 -14.89 11.90 -9.68
CA THR A 49 -16.16 11.16 -9.53
C THR A 49 -16.07 10.18 -8.36
N ALA A 50 -17.22 9.89 -7.74
CA ALA A 50 -17.30 8.94 -6.61
C ALA A 50 -16.61 7.60 -6.92
N TRP A 51 -16.90 7.03 -8.10
CA TRP A 51 -16.28 5.78 -8.56
C TRP A 51 -14.75 5.88 -8.70
N ARG A 52 -14.24 6.92 -9.36
CA ARG A 52 -12.80 7.10 -9.56
C ARG A 52 -12.07 7.26 -8.22
N SER A 53 -12.64 8.06 -7.31
CA SER A 53 -12.09 8.24 -5.96
C SER A 53 -12.09 6.93 -5.18
N ALA A 54 -13.20 6.18 -5.20
CA ALA A 54 -13.33 4.91 -4.49
C ALA A 54 -12.31 3.88 -4.99
N VAL A 55 -12.25 3.68 -6.30
CA VAL A 55 -11.34 2.70 -6.91
C VAL A 55 -9.89 3.08 -6.68
N PHE A 56 -9.53 4.35 -6.91
CA PHE A 56 -8.15 4.79 -6.75
C PHE A 56 -7.68 4.63 -5.30
N VAL A 57 -8.45 5.14 -4.33
CA VAL A 57 -8.09 5.06 -2.91
C VAL A 57 -8.16 3.61 -2.41
N GLY A 58 -9.16 2.85 -2.81
CA GLY A 58 -9.29 1.43 -2.44
C GLY A 58 -8.13 0.59 -2.92
N LEU A 59 -7.73 0.73 -4.20
CA LEU A 59 -6.58 0.01 -4.75
C LEU A 59 -5.26 0.48 -4.13
N ALA A 60 -5.10 1.78 -3.88
CA ALA A 60 -3.92 2.30 -3.20
C ALA A 60 -3.83 1.84 -1.74
N ALA A 61 -4.96 1.74 -1.04
CA ALA A 61 -5.01 1.23 0.32
C ALA A 61 -4.75 -0.28 0.37
N LEU A 62 -5.27 -1.05 -0.58
CA LEU A 62 -5.10 -2.50 -0.66
C LEU A 62 -3.72 -2.92 -1.17
N SER A 63 -3.07 -2.13 -2.02
CA SER A 63 -1.71 -2.44 -2.48
C SER A 63 -0.71 -2.48 -1.34
N HIS A 64 -0.92 -1.66 -0.30
CA HIS A 64 -0.05 -1.57 0.88
C HIS A 64 0.08 -2.90 1.64
N PRO A 65 -1.00 -3.52 2.17
CA PRO A 65 -0.91 -4.83 2.83
C PRO A 65 -0.40 -5.93 1.89
N LEU A 66 -0.71 -5.87 0.60
CA LEU A 66 -0.19 -6.84 -0.37
C LEU A 66 1.34 -6.73 -0.55
N LEU A 67 1.89 -5.51 -0.56
CA LEU A 67 3.34 -5.30 -0.57
C LEU A 67 3.97 -5.72 0.76
N ASP A 68 3.31 -5.49 1.89
CA ASP A 68 3.79 -5.94 3.20
C ASP A 68 3.89 -7.46 3.31
N MET A 69 2.97 -8.19 2.68
CA MET A 69 3.05 -9.66 2.57
C MET A 69 4.31 -10.12 1.81
N CYS A 70 4.89 -9.28 0.96
CA CYS A 70 6.12 -9.52 0.21
C CYS A 70 7.38 -9.07 0.96
N THR A 71 7.28 -8.64 2.22
CA THR A 71 8.44 -8.32 3.05
C THR A 71 9.04 -9.56 3.71
N ASN A 72 10.37 -9.58 3.86
CA ASN A 72 11.12 -10.72 4.37
C ASN A 72 11.26 -10.78 5.91
N GLY A 73 10.43 -10.04 6.65
CA GLY A 73 10.39 -10.13 8.11
C GLY A 73 9.19 -9.41 8.72
N GLY A 74 9.18 -9.33 10.06
CA GLY A 74 8.01 -8.89 10.81
C GLY A 74 6.96 -10.00 10.90
N MET A 75 5.69 -9.62 11.08
CA MET A 75 4.56 -10.55 10.99
C MET A 75 3.89 -10.45 9.62
N GLY A 76 3.15 -11.50 9.27
CA GLY A 76 2.26 -11.46 8.10
C GLY A 76 1.12 -10.47 8.32
N VAL A 77 0.26 -10.34 7.32
CA VAL A 77 -0.83 -9.38 7.31
C VAL A 77 -2.16 -10.06 7.58
N ALA A 78 -3.01 -9.49 8.45
CA ALA A 78 -4.38 -9.99 8.63
C ALA A 78 -5.31 -9.49 7.52
N LEU A 79 -5.06 -9.96 6.30
CA LEU A 79 -5.74 -9.52 5.10
C LEU A 79 -7.27 -9.72 5.16
N LEU A 80 -7.71 -10.78 5.85
CA LEU A 80 -9.11 -11.19 5.95
C LEU A 80 -9.79 -10.77 7.26
N TRP A 81 -9.15 -9.92 8.07
CA TRP A 81 -9.81 -9.33 9.24
C TRP A 81 -11.07 -8.55 8.81
N PRO A 82 -12.19 -8.61 9.55
CA PRO A 82 -12.40 -9.22 10.87
C PRO A 82 -12.84 -10.69 10.84
N PHE A 83 -12.89 -11.33 9.68
CA PHE A 83 -13.36 -12.72 9.54
C PHE A 83 -12.29 -13.74 9.95
N SER A 84 -11.01 -13.36 9.88
CA SER A 84 -9.89 -14.18 10.30
C SER A 84 -8.73 -13.32 10.79
N GLU A 85 -8.11 -13.77 11.89
CA GLU A 85 -6.88 -13.17 12.46
C GLU A 85 -5.60 -13.75 11.82
N HIS A 86 -5.73 -14.64 10.82
CA HIS A 86 -4.58 -15.28 10.19
C HIS A 86 -3.66 -14.25 9.50
N ARG A 87 -2.36 -14.34 9.79
CA ARG A 87 -1.31 -13.45 9.28
C ARG A 87 -0.66 -14.03 8.03
N TRP A 88 -1.07 -13.56 6.87
CA TRP A 88 -0.61 -14.05 5.57
C TRP A 88 0.75 -13.47 5.20
N PHE A 89 1.59 -14.31 4.57
CA PHE A 89 2.77 -13.88 3.83
C PHE A 89 2.63 -14.33 2.37
N SER A 90 3.26 -13.60 1.47
CA SER A 90 3.51 -14.09 0.11
C SER A 90 4.57 -15.20 0.14
N PRO A 91 4.49 -16.22 -0.73
CA PRO A 91 5.58 -17.19 -0.87
C PRO A 91 6.88 -16.54 -1.39
N PHE A 92 6.77 -15.44 -2.13
CA PHE A 92 7.91 -14.67 -2.62
C PHE A 92 8.02 -13.35 -1.86
N ARG A 93 9.13 -13.16 -1.13
CA ARG A 93 9.34 -12.04 -0.20
C ARG A 93 10.65 -11.30 -0.46
N PRO A 94 10.79 -10.59 -1.59
CA PRO A 94 12.06 -9.96 -1.93
C PRO A 94 12.28 -8.62 -1.21
N ILE A 95 11.23 -8.02 -0.64
CA ILE A 95 11.28 -6.68 -0.06
C ILE A 95 11.89 -6.76 1.34
N ALA A 96 12.91 -5.96 1.60
CA ALA A 96 13.53 -5.89 2.92
C ALA A 96 12.56 -5.25 3.92
N VAL A 97 12.31 -5.92 5.05
CA VAL A 97 11.45 -5.35 6.09
C VAL A 97 12.10 -4.12 6.74
N SER A 98 11.34 -3.03 6.83
CA SER A 98 11.76 -1.83 7.53
C SER A 98 11.71 -2.02 9.06
N PRO A 99 12.75 -1.63 9.81
CA PRO A 99 12.71 -1.65 11.27
C PRO A 99 11.62 -0.74 11.82
N LEU A 100 10.84 -1.24 12.79
CA LEU A 100 9.97 -0.39 13.60
C LEU A 100 10.83 0.53 14.48
N GLY A 101 10.93 1.82 14.11
CA GLY A 101 11.62 2.86 14.86
C GLY A 101 12.75 3.55 14.07
N VAL A 102 12.73 4.88 14.07
CA VAL A 102 13.66 5.73 13.32
C VAL A 102 15.14 5.47 13.68
N THR A 103 15.44 5.24 14.96
CA THR A 103 16.83 4.98 15.42
C THR A 103 17.44 3.71 14.86
N ARG A 104 16.61 2.69 14.55
CA ARG A 104 17.04 1.43 13.92
C ARG A 104 17.10 1.54 12.40
N PHE A 105 16.44 2.55 11.85
CA PHE A 105 16.44 2.86 10.42
C PHE A 105 17.67 3.67 10.02
N VAL A 106 18.19 4.54 10.90
CA VAL A 106 19.40 5.33 10.63
C VAL A 106 20.64 4.41 10.63
N GLY A 107 21.16 4.09 9.44
CA GLY A 107 22.38 3.30 9.26
C GLY A 107 22.38 2.47 7.97
N SER A 108 23.33 1.55 7.85
CA SER A 108 23.49 0.66 6.68
C SER A 108 22.23 -0.17 6.40
N ARG A 109 21.50 -0.56 7.46
CA ARG A 109 20.24 -1.29 7.34
C ARG A 109 19.14 -0.46 6.68
N GLY A 110 19.01 0.83 7.01
CA GLY A 110 18.05 1.72 6.34
C GLY A 110 18.36 1.91 4.88
N VAL A 111 19.64 2.08 4.53
CA VAL A 111 20.08 2.16 3.13
C VAL A 111 19.72 0.90 2.35
N ALA A 112 19.95 -0.28 2.93
CA ALA A 112 19.56 -1.55 2.32
C ALA A 112 18.04 -1.68 2.12
N VAL A 113 17.24 -1.22 3.09
CA VAL A 113 15.77 -1.17 2.98
C VAL A 113 15.35 -0.23 1.86
N MET A 114 15.88 0.98 1.81
CA MET A 114 15.57 1.95 0.75
C MET A 114 15.97 1.44 -0.64
N ALA A 115 17.14 0.80 -0.77
CA ALA A 115 17.57 0.20 -2.03
C ALA A 115 16.63 -0.95 -2.46
N SER A 116 16.21 -1.79 -1.52
CA SER A 116 15.24 -2.86 -1.76
C SER A 116 13.88 -2.30 -2.21
N GLU A 117 13.34 -1.31 -1.52
CA GLU A 117 12.09 -0.64 -1.91
C GLU A 117 12.22 0.04 -3.27
N LEU A 118 13.35 0.72 -3.54
CA LEU A 118 13.60 1.37 -4.82
C LEU A 118 13.55 0.37 -5.97
N TYR A 119 14.16 -0.80 -5.80
CA TYR A 119 14.24 -1.83 -6.82
C TYR A 119 12.93 -2.60 -7.01
N TRP A 120 12.27 -3.02 -5.92
CA TRP A 120 11.10 -3.90 -6.00
C TRP A 120 9.76 -3.17 -6.07
N VAL A 121 9.69 -1.90 -5.68
CA VAL A 121 8.43 -1.14 -5.62
C VAL A 121 8.50 0.08 -6.53
N TRP A 122 9.44 0.99 -6.29
CA TRP A 122 9.47 2.29 -6.99
C TRP A 122 9.86 2.17 -8.46
N LEU A 123 10.88 1.40 -8.80
CA LEU A 123 11.32 1.26 -10.19
C LEU A 123 10.23 0.61 -11.08
N PRO A 124 9.61 -0.53 -10.71
CA PRO A 124 8.51 -1.11 -11.51
C PRO A 124 7.32 -0.17 -11.65
N THR A 125 6.93 0.53 -10.58
CA THR A 125 5.79 1.47 -10.62
C THR A 125 6.09 2.71 -11.45
N ALA A 126 7.32 3.23 -11.40
CA ALA A 126 7.77 4.35 -12.22
C ALA A 126 7.81 3.98 -13.71
N LEU A 127 8.34 2.81 -14.05
CA LEU A 127 8.38 2.30 -15.43
C LEU A 127 6.97 2.10 -15.99
N LEU A 128 6.07 1.49 -15.22
CA LEU A 128 4.67 1.33 -15.62
C LEU A 128 3.98 2.69 -15.81
N SER A 129 4.18 3.62 -14.88
CA SER A 129 3.61 4.97 -14.97
C SER A 129 4.11 5.71 -16.21
N LEU A 130 5.41 5.62 -16.51
CA LEU A 130 6.02 6.21 -17.70
C LEU A 130 5.42 5.61 -18.98
N ALA A 131 5.30 4.28 -19.05
CA ALA A 131 4.71 3.61 -20.21
C ALA A 131 3.27 4.05 -20.46
N LEU A 132 2.45 4.20 -19.41
CA LEU A 132 1.08 4.69 -19.52
C LEU A 132 1.03 6.16 -19.99
N VAL A 133 1.90 7.02 -19.47
CA VAL A 133 1.96 8.43 -19.89
C VAL A 133 2.38 8.55 -21.36
N VAL A 134 3.41 7.82 -21.78
CA VAL A 134 3.89 7.80 -23.17
C VAL A 134 2.81 7.25 -24.10
N GLY A 135 2.15 6.14 -23.73
CA GLY A 135 1.05 5.57 -24.52
C GLY A 135 -0.08 6.57 -24.75
N ARG A 136 -0.50 7.30 -23.71
CA ARG A 136 -1.52 8.35 -23.82
C ARG A 136 -1.07 9.55 -24.64
N TRP A 137 0.21 9.87 -24.63
CA TRP A 137 0.76 10.96 -25.44
C TRP A 137 0.77 10.59 -26.93
N ILE A 138 1.13 9.35 -27.27
CA ILE A 138 1.09 8.82 -28.63
C ILE A 138 -0.34 8.80 -29.17
N GLU A 139 -1.30 8.29 -28.39
CA GLU A 139 -2.72 8.23 -28.77
C GLU A 139 -3.30 9.62 -29.08
N LYS A 140 -2.94 10.63 -28.27
CA LYS A 140 -3.33 12.02 -28.54
C LYS A 140 -2.66 12.63 -29.77
N SER A 141 -1.43 12.20 -30.06
CA SER A 141 -0.66 12.71 -31.20
C SER A 141 -1.09 12.08 -32.52
N ASN A 142 -1.69 10.89 -32.49
CA ASN A 142 -2.25 10.17 -33.62
C ASN A 142 -3.74 9.87 -33.38
N PRO A 143 -4.62 10.89 -33.38
CA PRO A 143 -6.05 10.63 -33.32
C PRO A 143 -6.43 9.72 -34.50
N PRO A 144 -7.26 8.69 -34.30
CA PRO A 144 -7.71 7.86 -35.41
C PRO A 144 -8.34 8.76 -36.47
N ASP A 145 -7.92 8.60 -37.73
CA ASP A 145 -8.53 9.29 -38.86
C ASP A 145 -10.05 9.10 -38.75
N GLN A 146 -10.77 10.21 -38.65
CA GLN A 146 -12.23 10.20 -38.57
C GLN A 146 -12.77 9.70 -39.91
N ALA A 147 -13.04 8.40 -40.00
CA ALA A 147 -13.82 7.76 -41.04
C ALA A 147 -15.31 8.03 -40.86
#